data_AF-A0A971GHA2-F1
#
_entry.id   AF-A0A971GHA2-F1
#
_cell.length_a   1.000
_cell.length_b   1.000
_cell.length_c   1.000
_cell.angle_alpha   90.00
_cell.angle_beta   90.00
_cell.angle_gamma   90.00
#
_symmetry.space_group_name_H-M   'P 1'
#
loop_
_entity.id
_entity.type
_entity.pdbx_description
1 polymer ?
#
loop_
_entity_poly.entity_id
_entity_poly.type
_entity_poly.pdbx_seq_one_letter_code
_entity_poly.pdbx_strand_id
1 'polypeptide(L)'
;MTQLIVRWAARVTGVGCLLLFLVFFIGEGDIRDIVYLQPREVVLILFVPVLFSAGVLVAWWREPQGGILILASVLWFNVTDIVSERKFTGEIEFAFLIIPGLLFLLSWYLDGRRRETHGPGIPPGNGKPRS
;
A
#
# COMPACT_ATOMS: atom_id res chain seq x y z
N MET A 1 5.06 9.70 -21.16
CA MET A 1 4.81 8.24 -21.26
C MET A 1 5.24 7.49 -20.00
N THR A 2 6.43 7.74 -19.46
CA THR A 2 6.99 7.02 -18.29
C THR A 2 6.10 7.05 -17.03
N GLN A 3 5.47 8.18 -16.71
CA GLN A 3 4.57 8.30 -15.54
C GLN A 3 3.31 7.41 -15.66
N LEU A 4 2.78 7.23 -16.87
CA LEU A 4 1.61 6.40 -17.07
C LEU A 4 1.95 4.92 -16.81
N ILE A 5 3.13 4.49 -17.28
CA ILE A 5 3.63 3.13 -17.10
C ILE A 5 3.85 2.81 -15.63
N VAL A 6 4.46 3.73 -14.87
CA VAL A 6 4.70 3.54 -13.42
C VAL A 6 3.39 3.44 -12.63
N ARG A 7 2.41 4.31 -12.92
CA ARG A 7 1.10 4.24 -12.27
C ARG A 7 0.34 2.95 -12.60
N TRP A 8 0.38 2.52 -13.85
CA TRP A 8 -0.25 1.26 -14.25
C TRP A 8 0.48 0.05 -13.68
N ALA A 9 1.81 0.05 -13.63
CA ALA A 9 2.60 -1.00 -12.99
C ALA A 9 2.25 -1.11 -11.50
N ALA A 10 2.21 0.01 -10.77
CA ALA A 10 1.82 0.02 -9.35
C ALA A 10 0.39 -0.51 -9.14
N ARG A 11 -0.56 -0.14 -10.02
CA ARG A 11 -1.95 -0.64 -9.95
C ARG A 11 -2.08 -2.12 -10.27
N VAL A 12 -1.43 -2.60 -11.34
CA VAL A 12 -1.45 -4.01 -11.72
C VAL A 12 -0.80 -4.87 -10.65
N THR A 13 0.35 -4.44 -10.11
CA THR A 13 1.00 -5.13 -8.99
C THR A 13 0.12 -5.11 -7.74
N GLY A 14 -0.49 -3.98 -7.40
CA GLY A 14 -1.40 -3.87 -6.25
C GLY A 14 -2.61 -4.79 -6.35
N VAL A 15 -3.29 -4.81 -7.51
CA VAL A 15 -4.43 -5.70 -7.77
C VAL A 15 -3.99 -7.17 -7.80
N GLY A 16 -2.84 -7.47 -8.40
CA GLY A 16 -2.29 -8.83 -8.43
C GLY A 16 -1.98 -9.36 -7.03
N CYS A 17 -1.32 -8.57 -6.19
CA CYS A 17 -1.07 -8.90 -4.80
C CYS A 17 -2.37 -9.05 -3.98
N LEU A 18 -3.36 -8.18 -4.23
CA LEU A 18 -4.68 -8.29 -3.58
C LEU A 18 -5.40 -9.58 -3.95
N LEU A 19 -5.42 -9.95 -5.23
CA LEU A 19 -6.03 -11.19 -5.69
C LEU A 19 -5.32 -12.41 -5.13
N LEU A 20 -3.99 -12.43 -5.15
CA LEU A 20 -3.21 -13.49 -4.52
C LEU A 20 -3.52 -13.60 -3.04
N PHE A 21 -3.53 -12.47 -2.33
CA PHE A 21 -3.87 -12.44 -0.91
C PHE A 21 -5.26 -13.02 -0.63
N LEU A 22 -6.28 -12.63 -1.40
CA LEU A 22 -7.63 -13.17 -1.29
C LEU A 22 -7.68 -14.68 -1.57
N VAL A 23 -6.92 -15.16 -2.56
CA VAL A 23 -6.84 -16.60 -2.87
C VAL A 23 -6.20 -17.38 -1.73
N PHE A 24 -5.11 -16.88 -1.15
CA PHE A 24 -4.49 -17.51 0.03
C PHE A 24 -5.43 -17.46 1.23
N PHE A 25 -6.02 -16.30 1.51
CA PHE A 25 -6.94 -16.13 2.63
C PHE A 25 -8.16 -17.06 2.54
N ILE A 26 -8.76 -17.21 1.36
CA ILE A 26 -9.88 -18.13 1.12
C ILE A 26 -9.42 -19.59 1.07
N GLY A 27 -8.23 -19.85 0.53
CA GLY A 27 -7.70 -21.20 0.32
C GLY A 27 -7.11 -21.85 1.58
N GLU A 28 -6.56 -21.05 2.49
CA GLU A 28 -5.97 -21.48 3.76
C GLU A 28 -6.99 -21.41 4.91
N GLY A 29 -8.03 -20.58 4.78
CA GLY A 29 -9.13 -20.51 5.73
C GLY A 29 -9.98 -21.77 5.71
N ASP A 30 -9.70 -22.74 6.57
CA ASP A 30 -10.64 -23.83 6.84
C ASP A 30 -11.88 -23.24 7.54
N ILE A 31 -12.96 -23.08 6.79
CA ILE A 31 -14.23 -22.48 7.23
C ILE A 31 -14.79 -23.20 8.48
N ARG A 32 -14.34 -24.44 8.73
CA ARG A 32 -14.71 -25.28 9.86
C ARG A 32 -14.10 -24.84 11.19
N ASP A 33 -12.92 -24.24 11.18
CA ASP A 33 -12.26 -23.73 12.40
C ASP A 33 -12.74 -22.32 12.80
N ILE A 34 -13.49 -21.64 11.92
CA ILE A 34 -14.05 -20.31 12.19
C ILE A 34 -14.96 -20.29 13.42
N VAL A 35 -15.59 -21.43 13.73
CA VAL A 35 -16.47 -21.60 14.90
C VAL A 35 -15.72 -21.60 16.23
N TYR A 36 -14.42 -21.91 16.23
CA TYR A 36 -13.56 -21.93 17.42
C TYR A 36 -12.63 -20.72 17.53
N LEU A 37 -12.69 -19.79 16.57
CA LEU A 37 -11.86 -18.59 16.59
C LEU A 37 -12.19 -17.73 17.80
N GLN A 38 -11.15 -17.35 18.54
CA GLN A 38 -11.27 -16.34 19.57
C GLN A 38 -11.62 -14.99 18.93
N PRO A 39 -12.36 -14.11 19.62
CA PRO A 39 -12.77 -12.81 19.07
C PRO A 39 -11.61 -11.98 18.51
N ARG A 40 -10.39 -12.16 19.03
CA ARG A 40 -9.17 -11.50 18.52
C ARG A 40 -8.77 -11.99 17.12
N GLU A 41 -8.91 -13.29 16.86
CA GLU A 41 -8.51 -13.90 15.58
C GLU A 41 -9.49 -13.50 14.51
N VAL A 42 -10.79 -13.41 14.85
CA VAL A 42 -11.83 -12.85 13.98
C VAL A 42 -11.50 -11.41 13.58
N VAL A 43 -11.02 -10.58 14.53
CA VAL A 43 -10.59 -9.21 14.21
C VAL A 43 -9.40 -9.25 13.27
N LEU A 44 -8.33 -9.97 13.56
CA LEU A 44 -7.16 -10.08 12.68
C LEU A 44 -7.53 -10.54 11.25
N ILE A 45 -8.32 -11.61 11.17
CA ILE A 45 -8.78 -12.25 9.93
C ILE A 45 -9.63 -11.31 9.08
N LEU A 46 -10.48 -10.46 9.68
CA LEU A 46 -11.31 -9.52 8.92
C LEU A 46 -10.59 -8.19 8.65
N PHE A 47 -9.83 -7.68 9.60
CA PHE A 47 -9.26 -6.33 9.53
C PHE A 47 -8.18 -6.24 8.46
N VAL A 48 -7.34 -7.27 8.32
CA VAL A 48 -6.25 -7.26 7.34
C VAL A 48 -6.76 -7.25 5.89
N PRO A 49 -7.61 -8.18 5.42
CA PRO A 49 -8.16 -8.12 4.08
C PRO A 49 -8.94 -6.83 3.84
N VAL A 50 -9.70 -6.35 4.81
CA VAL A 50 -10.48 -5.12 4.64
C VAL A 50 -9.58 -3.90 4.53
N LEU A 51 -8.61 -3.70 5.42
CA LEU A 51 -7.70 -2.56 5.34
C LEU A 51 -6.77 -2.65 4.14
N PHE A 52 -6.24 -3.83 3.81
CA PHE A 52 -5.37 -3.99 2.65
C PHE A 52 -6.14 -3.69 1.37
N SER A 53 -7.36 -4.22 1.22
CA SER A 53 -8.25 -3.91 0.08
C SER A 53 -8.57 -2.42 0.01
N ALA A 54 -8.94 -1.82 1.15
CA ALA A 54 -9.19 -0.39 1.24
C ALA A 54 -7.94 0.42 0.85
N GLY A 55 -6.75 -0.02 1.22
CA GLY A 55 -5.49 0.62 0.87
C GLY A 55 -5.21 0.60 -0.61
N VAL A 56 -5.46 -0.52 -1.28
CA VAL A 56 -5.37 -0.65 -2.74
C VAL A 56 -6.40 0.23 -3.45
N LEU A 57 -7.64 0.27 -2.95
CA LEU A 57 -8.69 1.13 -3.49
C LEU A 57 -8.38 2.62 -3.29
N VAL A 58 -7.92 3.03 -2.11
CA VAL A 58 -7.50 4.41 -1.83
C VAL A 58 -6.30 4.79 -2.69
N ALA A 59 -5.37 3.87 -2.93
CA ALA A 59 -4.20 4.09 -3.78
C ALA A 59 -4.58 4.45 -5.22
N TRP A 60 -5.78 4.08 -5.70
CA TRP A 60 -6.25 4.46 -7.04
C TRP A 60 -6.48 5.96 -7.19
N TRP A 61 -6.99 6.62 -6.15
CA TRP A 61 -7.23 8.07 -6.15
C TRP A 61 -6.11 8.86 -5.49
N ARG A 62 -5.44 8.29 -4.48
CA ARG A 62 -4.35 8.91 -3.70
C ARG A 62 -3.27 7.90 -3.38
N GLU A 63 -2.31 7.79 -4.29
CA GLU A 63 -1.13 6.90 -4.22
C GLU A 63 -0.42 6.89 -2.85
N PRO A 64 -0.03 8.03 -2.25
CA PRO A 64 0.68 8.01 -0.96
C PRO A 64 -0.20 7.53 0.20
N GLN A 65 -1.48 7.90 0.21
CA GLN A 65 -2.39 7.52 1.29
C GLN A 65 -2.68 6.02 1.24
N GLY A 66 -2.91 5.48 0.04
CA GLY A 66 -3.12 4.04 -0.12
C GLY A 66 -1.88 3.21 0.18
N GLY A 67 -0.69 3.68 -0.23
CA GLY A 67 0.58 3.03 0.12
C GLY A 67 0.82 2.97 1.63
N ILE A 68 0.59 4.07 2.34
CA ILE A 68 0.68 4.11 3.81
C ILE A 68 -0.34 3.16 4.44
N LEU A 69 -1.57 3.13 3.94
CA LEU A 69 -2.61 2.24 4.49
C LEU A 69 -2.25 0.77 4.35
N ILE A 70 -1.69 0.38 3.19
CA ILE A 70 -1.18 -0.98 2.94
C ILE A 70 -0.03 -1.33 3.89
N LEU A 71 0.94 -0.43 4.06
CA LEU A 71 2.06 -0.67 4.97
C LEU A 71 1.59 -0.74 6.43
N ALA A 72 0.68 0.14 6.81
CA ALA A 72 0.09 0.16 8.15
C ALA A 72 -0.71 -1.11 8.42
N SER A 73 -1.46 -1.65 7.45
CA SER A 73 -2.21 -2.90 7.64
C SER A 73 -1.29 -4.10 7.86
N VAL A 74 -0.22 -4.22 7.07
CA VAL A 74 0.75 -5.33 7.21
C VAL A 74 1.52 -5.20 8.52
N LEU A 75 1.93 -3.99 8.89
CA LEU A 75 2.64 -3.74 10.14
C LEU A 75 1.75 -4.02 11.34
N TRP A 76 0.50 -3.58 11.30
CA TRP A 76 -0.48 -3.83 12.37
C TRP A 76 -0.71 -5.32 12.58
N PHE A 77 -0.87 -6.08 11.49
CA PHE A 77 -1.00 -7.53 11.55
C PHE A 77 0.18 -8.18 12.25
N ASN A 78 1.40 -7.95 11.75
CA ASN A 78 2.62 -8.54 12.31
C ASN A 78 2.81 -8.16 13.78
N VAL A 79 2.60 -6.90 14.17
CA VAL A 79 2.72 -6.46 15.57
C VAL A 79 1.71 -7.18 16.46
N THR A 80 0.46 -7.27 16.01
CA THR A 80 -0.61 -7.91 16.79
C THR A 80 -0.35 -9.41 16.94
N ASP A 81 0.16 -10.04 15.89
CA ASP A 81 0.51 -11.46 15.87
C ASP A 81 1.66 -11.77 16.85
N ILE A 82 2.78 -11.04 16.76
CA ILE A 82 3.94 -11.16 17.65
C ILE A 82 3.54 -10.99 19.14
N VAL A 83 2.72 -9.97 19.42
CA VAL A 83 2.24 -9.69 20.79
C VAL A 83 1.33 -10.82 21.29
N SER A 84 0.56 -11.45 20.40
CA SER A 84 -0.40 -12.49 20.73
C SER A 84 0.26 -13.85 20.97
N GLU A 85 1.17 -14.26 20.09
CA GLU A 85 1.81 -15.57 20.19
C GLU A 85 2.91 -15.64 21.26
N ARG A 86 3.45 -14.48 21.69
CA ARG A 86 4.62 -14.38 22.58
C ARG A 86 5.82 -15.22 22.14
N LYS A 87 5.84 -15.63 20.87
CA LYS A 87 6.91 -16.36 20.21
C LYS A 87 7.21 -15.62 18.93
N PHE A 88 8.45 -15.16 18.81
CA PHE A 88 8.91 -14.51 17.60
C PHE A 88 9.58 -15.58 16.76
N THR A 89 8.88 -16.09 15.74
CA THR A 89 9.44 -17.04 14.76
C THR A 89 10.40 -16.36 13.78
N GLY A 90 10.42 -15.02 13.73
CA GLY A 90 11.27 -14.24 12.83
C GLY A 90 10.78 -14.18 11.39
N GLU A 91 9.65 -14.83 11.10
CA GLU A 91 9.00 -14.82 9.80
C GLU A 91 8.02 -13.65 9.75
N ILE A 92 8.21 -12.75 8.79
CA ILE A 92 7.24 -11.68 8.52
C ILE A 92 6.16 -12.30 7.64
N GLU A 93 5.06 -12.68 8.26
CA GLU A 93 3.90 -13.16 7.52
C GLU A 93 3.43 -12.08 6.53
N PHE A 94 3.16 -12.52 5.32
CA PHE A 94 2.72 -11.67 4.21
C PHE A 94 3.70 -10.54 3.83
N ALA A 95 5.01 -10.72 4.02
CA ALA A 95 6.04 -9.74 3.63
C ALA A 95 5.92 -9.26 2.17
N PHE A 96 5.42 -10.11 1.26
CA PHE A 96 5.19 -9.75 -0.14
C PHE A 96 4.11 -8.65 -0.33
N LEU A 97 3.21 -8.45 0.63
CA LEU A 97 2.19 -7.38 0.61
C LEU A 97 2.78 -5.98 0.83
N ILE A 98 4.00 -5.90 1.35
CA ILE A 98 4.74 -4.64 1.52
C ILE A 98 5.13 -4.07 0.14
N ILE A 99 5.37 -4.93 -0.84
CA ILE A 99 5.81 -4.59 -2.20
C ILE A 99 4.89 -3.55 -2.86
N PRO A 100 3.56 -3.76 -3.00
CA PRO A 100 2.69 -2.77 -3.60
C PRO A 100 2.63 -1.46 -2.79
N GLY A 101 2.69 -1.51 -1.46
CA GLY A 101 2.73 -0.32 -0.61
C GLY A 101 3.97 0.55 -0.88
N LEU A 102 5.14 -0.08 -0.98
CA LEU A 102 6.40 0.58 -1.34
C LEU A 102 6.37 1.15 -2.76
N LEU A 103 5.82 0.40 -3.73
CA LEU A 103 5.67 0.87 -5.11
C LEU A 103 4.79 2.11 -5.22
N PHE A 104 3.68 2.18 -4.48
CA PHE A 104 2.82 3.36 -4.44
C PHE A 104 3.53 4.57 -3.81
N LEU A 105 4.29 4.35 -2.73
CA LEU A 105 5.09 5.39 -2.10
C LEU A 105 6.21 5.91 -3.02
N LEU A 106 6.86 5.00 -3.74
CA LEU A 106 7.92 5.32 -4.68
C LEU A 106 7.38 6.08 -5.90
N SER A 107 6.22 5.69 -6.44
CA SER A 107 5.51 6.43 -7.50
C SER A 107 5.27 7.87 -7.09
N TRP A 108 4.73 8.07 -5.89
CA TRP A 108 4.49 9.41 -5.36
C TRP A 108 5.79 10.22 -5.18
N TYR A 109 6.84 9.61 -4.64
CA TYR A 109 8.13 10.27 -4.43
C TYR A 109 8.77 10.74 -5.76
N LEU A 110 8.68 9.90 -6.80
CA LEU A 110 9.17 10.22 -8.14
C LEU A 110 8.34 11.32 -8.82
N ASP A 111 7.03 11.40 -8.58
CA ASP A 111 6.19 12.49 -9.08
C ASP A 111 6.50 13.84 -8.39
N GLY A 112 6.77 13.81 -7.08
CA GLY A 112 7.15 14.99 -6.30
C GLY A 112 8.44 15.65 -6.80
N ARG A 113 9.51 14.86 -7.00
CA ARG A 113 10.81 15.37 -7.50
C ARG A 113 10.72 16.03 -8.88
N ARG A 114 9.79 15.57 -9.72
CA ARG A 114 9.64 16.11 -11.07
C ARG A 114 9.04 17.52 -11.07
N ARG A 115 8.20 17.84 -10.07
CA ARG A 115 7.62 19.17 -9.88
C ARG A 115 8.66 20.19 -9.42
N GLU A 116 9.65 19.76 -8.64
CA GLU A 116 10.74 20.62 -8.17
C GLU A 116 11.75 20.95 -9.29
N THR A 117 12.01 20.03 -10.21
CA THR A 117 12.84 20.31 -11.41
C THR A 117 12.17 21.21 -12.45
N HIS A 118 10.87 21.45 -12.33
CA HIS A 118 10.14 22.52 -13.02
C HIS A 118 9.72 23.57 -11.99
N GLY A 119 10.69 24.05 -11.21
CA GLY A 119 10.51 25.25 -10.39
C GLY A 119 9.91 26.40 -11.20
N PRO A 120 9.10 27.27 -10.57
CA PRO A 120 8.29 28.28 -11.24
C PRO A 120 9.18 29.08 -12.19
N GLY A 121 8.87 28.99 -13.49
CA GLY A 121 9.54 29.82 -14.48
C GLY A 121 9.49 31.25 -13.99
N ILE A 122 10.68 31.82 -13.74
CA ILE A 122 10.84 33.25 -13.51
C ILE A 122 10.07 33.93 -14.66
N PRO A 123 9.06 34.76 -14.38
CA PRO A 123 8.35 35.45 -15.45
C PRO A 123 9.39 36.23 -16.27
N PRO A 124 9.35 36.16 -17.61
CA PRO A 124 10.32 36.86 -18.44
C PRO A 124 10.32 38.33 -18.03
N GLY A 125 11.52 38.82 -17.67
CA GLY A 125 11.73 40.18 -17.24
C GLY A 125 11.04 41.15 -18.19
N ASN A 126 10.17 41.99 -17.63
CA ASN A 126 9.49 43.07 -18.33
C ASN A 126 10.52 44.14 -18.69
N GLY A 127 11.33 43.87 -19.71
CA GLY A 127 12.21 44.81 -20.35
C GLY A 127 11.40 45.80 -21.17
N LYS A 128 10.75 46.76 -20.51
CA LYS A 128 10.32 47.98 -21.19
C LYS A 128 11.56 48.82 -21.48
N PRO A 129 11.88 49.12 -22.75
CA PRO A 129 12.84 50.18 -23.04
C PRO A 129 12.24 51.50 -22.54
N ARG A 130 12.97 52.19 -21.65
CA ARG A 130 12.69 53.59 -21.33
C ARG A 130 13.08 54.41 -22.55
N SER A 131 12.08 54.88 -23.29
CA SER A 131 12.19 56.01 -24.21
C SER A 131 12.26 57.32 -23.44
#